data_AF-A0A554VRK5-F1
#
_entry.id   AF-A0A554VRK5-F1
#
_cell.length_a   1.000
_cell.length_b   1.000
_cell.length_c   1.000
_cell.angle_alpha   90.00
_cell.angle_beta   90.00
_cell.angle_gamma   90.00
#
_symmetry.space_group_name_H-M   'P 1'
#
loop_
_entity.id
_entity.type
_entity.pdbx_description
1 polymer ?
#
loop_
_entity_poly.entity_id
_entity_poly.type
_entity_poly.pdbx_seq_one_letter_code
_entity_poly.pdbx_strand_id
1 'polypeptide(L)'
;MLKKEIYNKNRVLSPFYTSTMSYENDIFDLLRIDPNHFEECVRNHKTYALLLRNWIKECSEQNTPTNKVAKNIVQSGVLYYMGLTPTLKFRT
;
A
#
# COMPACT_ATOMS: atom_id res chain seq x y z
N MET A 1 -10.89 -20.00 -15.72
CA MET A 1 -11.77 -19.33 -14.73
C MET A 1 -11.58 -17.82 -14.87
N LEU A 2 -12.46 -17.14 -15.63
CA LEU A 2 -12.45 -15.68 -15.74
C LEU A 2 -13.09 -15.07 -14.49
N LYS A 3 -12.33 -14.34 -13.67
CA LYS A 3 -12.88 -13.48 -12.62
C LYS A 3 -13.37 -12.19 -13.29
N LYS A 4 -14.70 -12.10 -13.46
CA LYS A 4 -15.41 -10.90 -13.90
C LYS A 4 -15.21 -9.79 -12.88
N GLU A 5 -14.71 -8.65 -13.35
CA GLU A 5 -14.79 -7.38 -12.64
C GLU A 5 -16.26 -6.98 -12.50
N ILE A 6 -16.74 -6.83 -11.28
CA ILE A 6 -18.05 -6.25 -10.98
C ILE A 6 -17.79 -4.86 -10.41
N TYR A 7 -17.93 -3.85 -11.27
CA TYR A 7 -18.01 -2.44 -10.89
C TYR A 7 -19.43 -2.19 -10.36
N ASN A 8 -19.61 -2.13 -9.04
CA ASN A 8 -20.90 -1.81 -8.42
C ASN A 8 -20.92 -0.33 -7.99
N LYS A 9 -21.88 0.43 -8.55
CA LYS A 9 -22.10 1.88 -8.36
C LYS A 9 -22.68 2.28 -6.99
N ASN A 10 -22.81 1.35 -6.05
CA ASN A 10 -23.28 1.59 -4.68
C ASN A 10 -22.35 0.86 -3.69
N ARG A 11 -21.16 1.41 -3.39
CA ARG A 11 -20.16 0.70 -2.56
C ARG A 11 -20.44 0.88 -1.07
N VAL A 12 -21.25 -0.03 -0.53
CA VAL A 12 -20.93 -0.58 0.80
C VAL A 12 -19.54 -1.19 0.64
N LEU A 13 -18.51 -0.51 1.14
CA LEU A 13 -17.14 -1.00 1.09
C LEU A 13 -17.12 -2.35 1.81
N SER A 14 -16.67 -3.39 1.11
CA SER A 14 -16.47 -4.69 1.73
C SER A 14 -15.59 -4.52 2.97
N PRO A 15 -15.89 -5.18 4.11
CA PRO A 15 -15.06 -5.10 5.32
C PRO A 15 -13.58 -5.46 5.05
N PHE A 16 -13.33 -6.26 4.01
CA PHE A 16 -11.99 -6.58 3.54
C PHE A 16 -11.30 -5.39 2.88
N TYR A 17 -12.04 -4.56 2.14
CA TYR A 17 -11.51 -3.35 1.51
C TYR A 17 -11.15 -2.29 2.57
N THR A 18 -11.94 -2.19 3.64
CA THR A 18 -11.66 -1.27 4.76
C THR A 18 -10.50 -1.78 5.63
N SER A 19 -10.38 -3.09 5.84
CA SER A 19 -9.25 -3.70 6.56
C SER A 19 -7.92 -3.50 5.82
N THR A 20 -7.88 -3.73 4.50
CA THR A 20 -6.69 -3.46 3.70
C THR A 20 -6.33 -1.98 3.67
N MET A 21 -7.32 -1.07 3.67
CA MET A 21 -7.06 0.37 3.77
C MET A 21 -6.44 0.76 5.12
N SER A 22 -6.90 0.19 6.24
CA SER A 22 -6.29 0.44 7.56
C SER A 22 -4.84 -0.05 7.59
N TYR A 23 -4.58 -1.24 7.08
CA TYR A 23 -3.24 -1.83 7.03
C TYR A 23 -2.27 -1.06 6.13
N GLU A 24 -2.73 -0.62 4.95
CA GLU A 24 -1.95 0.21 4.03
C GLU A 24 -1.62 1.57 4.68
N ASN A 25 -2.59 2.20 5.35
CA ASN A 25 -2.38 3.46 6.06
C ASN A 25 -1.36 3.33 7.21
N ASP A 26 -1.42 2.25 7.99
CA ASP A 26 -0.42 2.00 9.05
C ASP A 26 1.00 1.91 8.49
N ILE A 27 1.17 1.28 7.32
CA ILE A 27 2.46 1.21 6.64
C ILE A 27 2.89 2.58 6.11
N PHE A 28 1.97 3.35 5.54
CA PHE A 28 2.26 4.71 5.06
C PHE A 28 2.65 5.65 6.20
N ASP A 29 2.01 5.55 7.35
CA ASP A 29 2.37 6.30 8.57
C ASP A 29 3.80 5.97 9.04
N LEU A 30 4.18 4.68 9.01
CA LEU A 30 5.53 4.23 9.33
C LEU A 30 6.58 4.75 8.35
N LEU A 31 6.22 4.85 7.06
CA LEU A 31 7.09 5.28 5.98
C LEU A 31 7.08 6.79 5.73
N ARG A 32 6.18 7.54 6.38
CA ARG A 32 5.92 8.97 6.15
C ARG A 32 5.52 9.27 4.70
N ILE A 33 4.73 8.38 4.11
CA ILE A 33 4.17 8.57 2.77
C ILE A 33 2.82 9.24 2.92
N ASP A 34 2.59 10.34 2.20
CA ASP A 34 1.25 10.91 2.05
C ASP A 34 0.39 9.98 1.18
N PRO A 35 -0.71 9.43 1.71
CA PRO A 35 -1.60 8.56 0.93
C PRO A 35 -2.12 9.22 -0.34
N ASN A 36 -2.37 10.54 -0.33
CA ASN A 36 -2.87 11.25 -1.51
C ASN A 36 -1.82 11.31 -2.62
N HIS A 37 -0.55 11.56 -2.26
CA HIS A 37 0.55 11.56 -3.21
C HIS A 37 0.81 10.14 -3.75
N PHE A 38 0.67 9.12 -2.91
CA PHE A 38 0.74 7.71 -3.36
C PHE A 38 -0.39 7.38 -4.35
N GLU A 39 -1.63 7.79 -4.07
CA GLU A 39 -2.76 7.59 -4.99
C GLU A 39 -2.57 8.33 -6.32
N GLU A 40 -1.95 9.51 -6.30
CA GLU A 40 -1.56 10.19 -7.53
C GLU A 40 -0.52 9.39 -8.33
N CYS A 41 0.47 8.80 -7.66
CA CYS A 41 1.43 7.91 -8.31
C CYS A 41 0.74 6.68 -8.95
N VAL A 42 -0.26 6.11 -8.27
CA VAL A 42 -1.07 5.00 -8.80
C VAL A 42 -1.91 5.45 -10.01
N ARG A 43 -2.61 6.59 -9.93
CA ARG A 43 -3.42 7.14 -11.02
C ARG A 43 -2.59 7.49 -12.26
N ASN A 44 -1.36 7.94 -12.06
CA ASN A 44 -0.40 8.21 -13.12
C ASN A 44 0.27 6.93 -13.68
N HIS A 45 -0.24 5.76 -13.33
CA HIS A 45 0.25 4.44 -13.80
C HIS A 45 1.74 4.22 -13.55
N LYS A 46 2.31 4.79 -12.48
CA LYS A 46 3.68 4.47 -12.08
C LYS A 46 3.71 2.99 -11.67
N THR A 47 4.32 2.14 -12.49
CA THR A 47 4.37 0.69 -12.32
C THR A 47 4.77 0.28 -10.90
N TYR A 48 5.75 0.98 -10.32
CA TYR A 48 6.21 0.73 -8.95
C TYR A 48 5.17 1.03 -7.88
N ALA A 49 4.27 1.99 -8.08
CA ALA A 49 3.18 2.28 -7.15
C ALA A 49 2.16 1.13 -7.10
N LEU A 50 1.80 0.59 -8.27
CA LEU A 50 0.92 -0.57 -8.37
C LEU A 50 1.56 -1.83 -7.76
N LEU A 51 2.84 -2.06 -8.03
CA LEU A 51 3.60 -3.15 -7.43
C LEU A 51 3.65 -3.03 -5.91
N LEU A 52 3.89 -1.83 -5.39
CA LEU A 52 3.94 -1.60 -3.95
C LEU A 52 2.58 -1.87 -3.28
N ARG A 53 1.48 -1.39 -3.87
CA ARG A 53 0.13 -1.65 -3.37
C ARG A 53 -0.21 -3.15 -3.36
N ASN A 54 0.13 -3.86 -4.43
CA ASN A 54 -0.09 -5.31 -4.49
C ASN A 54 0.76 -6.04 -3.45
N TRP A 55 2.01 -5.64 -3.28
CA TRP A 55 2.90 -6.21 -2.27
C TRP A 55 2.37 -5.99 -0.83
N ILE A 56 1.90 -4.78 -0.52
CA ILE A 56 1.26 -4.48 0.78
C ILE A 56 0.03 -5.36 0.99
N LYS A 57 -0.80 -5.52 -0.04
CA LYS A 57 -1.99 -6.37 0.02
C LYS A 57 -1.64 -7.84 0.28
N GLU A 58 -0.64 -8.40 -0.41
CA GLU A 58 -0.16 -9.76 -0.18
C GLU A 58 0.36 -9.94 1.26
N CYS A 59 1.07 -8.94 1.79
CA CYS A 59 1.53 -8.97 3.17
C CYS A 59 0.38 -8.96 4.19
N SER A 60 -0.68 -8.20 3.91
CA SER A 60 -1.91 -8.17 4.71
C SER A 60 -2.61 -9.53 4.72
N GLU A 61 -2.75 -10.17 3.55
CA GLU A 61 -3.33 -11.51 3.42
C GLU A 61 -2.51 -12.58 4.18
N GLN A 62 -1.19 -12.38 4.30
CA GLN A 62 -0.29 -13.24 5.06
C GLN A 62 -0.18 -12.88 6.55
N ASN A 63 -0.94 -11.89 7.05
CA ASN A 63 -0.83 -11.37 8.42
C ASN A 63 0.60 -10.93 8.80
N THR A 64 1.36 -10.41 7.83
CA THR A 64 2.72 -9.92 8.09
C THR A 64 2.63 -8.64 8.94
N PRO A 65 3.44 -8.48 10.00
CA PRO A 65 3.46 -7.25 10.80
C PRO A 65 3.83 -6.00 9.96
N THR A 66 3.09 -4.91 10.14
CA THR A 66 3.27 -3.65 9.38
C THR A 66 4.68 -3.07 9.51
N ASN A 67 5.30 -3.18 10.69
CA ASN A 67 6.69 -2.78 10.93
C ASN A 67 7.71 -3.56 10.08
N LYS A 68 7.50 -4.86 9.89
CA LYS A 68 8.34 -5.73 9.05
C LYS A 68 8.17 -5.36 7.59
N VAL A 69 6.93 -5.12 7.15
CA VAL A 69 6.65 -4.70 5.78
C VAL A 69 7.28 -3.34 5.48
N ALA A 70 7.08 -2.34 6.33
CA ALA A 70 7.69 -1.01 6.18
C ALA A 70 9.23 -1.10 6.11
N LYS A 71 9.86 -1.92 6.97
CA LYS A 71 11.30 -2.16 6.90
C LYS A 71 11.72 -2.77 5.57
N ASN A 72 11.01 -3.79 5.08
CA ASN A 72 11.30 -4.43 3.80
C ASN A 72 11.14 -3.46 2.62
N ILE A 73 10.11 -2.60 2.64
CA ILE A 73 9.86 -1.58 1.62
C ILE A 73 11.02 -0.58 1.53
N VAL A 74 11.56 -0.14 2.66
CA VAL A 74 12.74 0.75 2.62
C VAL A 74 13.97 0.02 2.12
N GLN A 75 14.19 -1.22 2.57
CA GLN A 75 15.33 -2.02 2.13
C GLN A 75 15.31 -2.35 0.64
N SER A 76 14.14 -2.47 0.02
CA SER A 76 14.02 -2.75 -1.41
C SER A 76 14.35 -1.55 -2.30
N GLY A 77 14.38 -0.33 -1.75
CA GLY A 77 14.59 0.90 -2.52
C GLY A 77 13.43 1.26 -3.46
N VAL A 78 12.31 0.55 -3.42
CA VAL A 78 11.16 0.77 -4.34
C VAL A 78 10.65 2.22 -4.31
N LEU A 79 10.74 2.88 -3.16
CA LEU A 79 10.29 4.26 -2.95
C LEU A 79 11.13 5.27 -3.76
N TYR A 80 12.43 5.00 -3.96
CA TYR A 80 13.30 5.84 -4.79
C TYR A 80 12.78 5.93 -6.24
N TYR A 81 12.38 4.79 -6.81
CA TYR A 81 11.80 4.73 -8.16
C TYR A 81 10.45 5.43 -8.29
N MET A 82 9.80 5.73 -7.16
CA MET A 82 8.54 6.48 -7.12
C MET A 82 8.74 7.98 -6.94
N GLY A 83 9.97 8.42 -6.65
CA GLY A 83 10.26 9.79 -6.22
C GLY A 83 9.82 10.09 -4.78
N LEU A 84 9.66 9.05 -3.96
CA LEU A 84 9.29 9.14 -2.55
C LEU A 84 10.53 8.98 -1.67
N THR A 85 10.73 9.90 -0.73
CA THR A 85 11.84 9.87 0.24
C THR A 85 11.33 9.43 1.61
N PRO A 86 11.42 8.13 1.96
CA PRO A 86 10.92 7.65 3.24
C PRO A 86 11.74 8.18 4.41
N THR A 87 11.05 8.44 5.53
CA THR A 87 11.68 8.63 6.84
C THR A 87 11.11 7.60 7.81
N LEU A 88 11.82 6.48 8.00
CA LEU A 88 11.39 5.43 8.95
C LEU A 88 11.43 5.97 10.38
N LYS A 89 10.28 5.94 11.05
CA LYS A 89 10.23 6.17 12.51
C LYS A 89 9.78 4.88 13.18
N PHE A 90 10.72 4.15 13.77
CA PHE A 90 10.36 3.14 14.76
C PHE A 90 9.97 3.88 16.03
N ARG A 91 8.72 3.70 16.51
CA ARG A 91 8.38 4.05 17.89
C ARG A 91 9.18 3.09 18.78
N THR A 92 10.25 3.59 19.39
CA THR A 92 10.92 3.00 20.54
C THR A 92 9.99 2.97 21.74
#